data_AF-A0A7U3YDD9-F1
#
_entry.id   AF-A0A7U3YDD9-F1
#
_cell.length_a   1.000
_cell.length_b   1.000
_cell.length_c   1.000
_cell.angle_alpha   90.00
_cell.angle_beta   90.00
_cell.angle_gamma   90.00
#
_symmetry.space_group_name_H-M   'P 1'
#
loop_
_entity.id
_entity.type
_entity.pdbx_description
1 polymer ?
#
loop_
_entity_poly.entity_id
_entity_poly.type
_entity_poly.pdbx_seq_one_letter_code
_entity_poly.pdbx_strand_id
1 'polypeptide(L)'
;MKKWALPFLAVVCFVSESIFVDVWPKNHVYIDYFFVPRFFLIFIVFAAIYIGQTRAMVYGLIFGVLYDCTYTELLGVYSFSFPFIAYIAAKAMKVLHQHWLISCFLSLFSIAVLELYVYGIQLLIGRTNMPFQMFCLQRLSPTLLLNVVFLVLLSYPLKQQLVKIKRLEQED
;
A
#
# COMPACT_ATOMS: atom_id res chain seq x y z
N MET A 1 5.15 -17.21 20.75
CA MET A 1 5.21 -17.18 19.26
C MET A 1 4.26 -16.16 18.61
N LYS A 2 3.27 -15.57 19.33
CA LYS A 2 2.24 -14.67 18.76
C LYS A 2 2.73 -13.29 18.29
N LYS A 3 3.76 -12.70 18.93
CA LYS A 3 4.31 -11.37 18.56
C LYS A 3 4.93 -11.30 17.15
N TRP A 4 5.23 -12.45 16.54
CA TRP A 4 5.81 -12.54 15.20
C TRP A 4 4.76 -12.63 14.08
N ALA A 5 3.46 -12.72 14.40
CA ALA A 5 2.41 -12.84 13.39
C ALA A 5 2.28 -11.59 12.51
N LEU A 6 2.42 -10.40 13.10
CA LEU A 6 2.36 -9.13 12.37
C LEU A 6 3.54 -8.92 11.40
N PRO A 7 4.82 -9.05 11.82
CA PRO A 7 5.93 -8.93 10.90
C PRO A 7 5.91 -10.01 9.82
N PHE A 8 5.48 -11.23 10.15
CA PHE A 8 5.29 -12.29 9.16
C PHE A 8 4.25 -11.89 8.11
N LEU A 9 3.09 -11.36 8.52
CA LEU A 9 2.07 -10.88 7.59
C LEU A 9 2.58 -9.74 6.71
N ALA A 10 3.39 -8.83 7.26
CA ALA A 10 4.01 -7.73 6.51
C ALA A 10 4.94 -8.27 5.41
N VAL A 11 5.80 -9.24 5.75
CA VAL A 11 6.70 -9.90 4.77
C VAL A 11 5.89 -10.63 3.70
N VAL A 12 4.84 -11.36 4.07
CA VAL A 12 3.97 -12.04 3.10
C VAL A 12 3.32 -11.03 2.14
N CYS A 13 2.82 -9.89 2.64
CA CYS A 13 2.24 -8.85 1.80
C CYS A 13 3.28 -8.21 0.86
N PHE A 14 4.50 -7.97 1.35
CA PHE A 14 5.59 -7.43 0.56
C PHE A 14 6.03 -8.39 -0.56
N VAL A 15 6.31 -9.64 -0.19
CA VAL A 15 6.77 -10.68 -1.13
C VAL A 15 5.69 -11.03 -2.15
N SER A 16 4.41 -11.08 -1.74
CA SER A 16 3.33 -11.32 -2.69
C SER A 16 3.20 -10.19 -3.70
N GLU A 17 3.44 -8.93 -3.31
CA GLU A 17 3.51 -7.82 -4.26
C GLU A 17 4.68 -8.01 -5.25
N SER A 18 5.88 -8.35 -4.76
CA SER A 18 7.06 -8.62 -5.60
C SER A 18 6.81 -9.74 -6.61
N ILE A 19 6.31 -10.89 -6.15
CA ILE A 19 6.01 -12.05 -6.99
C ILE A 19 4.96 -11.67 -8.04
N PHE A 20 3.97 -10.87 -7.66
CA PHE A 20 2.93 -10.46 -8.60
C PHE A 20 3.52 -9.61 -9.73
N VAL A 21 4.41 -8.67 -9.42
CA VAL A 21 5.11 -7.87 -10.44
C VAL A 21 5.91 -8.77 -11.39
N ASP A 22 6.57 -9.81 -10.88
CA ASP A 22 7.40 -10.71 -11.69
C ASP A 22 6.60 -11.70 -12.55
N VAL A 23 5.51 -12.25 -12.00
CA VAL A 23 4.66 -13.25 -12.67
C VAL A 23 3.70 -12.60 -13.69
N TRP A 24 3.46 -11.31 -13.58
CA TRP A 24 2.51 -10.61 -14.43
C TRP A 24 2.94 -10.65 -15.92
N PRO A 25 2.06 -11.09 -16.84
CA PRO A 25 2.43 -11.36 -18.22
C PRO A 25 2.89 -10.08 -18.95
N LYS A 26 4.08 -10.13 -19.56
CA LYS A 26 4.68 -9.01 -20.32
C LYS A 26 4.19 -8.97 -21.78
N ASN A 27 2.88 -9.05 -21.99
CA ASN A 27 2.28 -9.00 -23.33
C ASN A 27 2.18 -7.55 -23.86
N HIS A 28 1.91 -7.39 -25.16
CA HIS A 28 1.87 -6.07 -25.85
C HIS A 28 0.91 -5.04 -25.22
N VAL A 29 -0.20 -5.46 -24.60
CA VAL A 29 -1.12 -4.56 -23.87
C VAL A 29 -0.44 -3.90 -22.66
N TYR A 30 0.61 -4.51 -22.11
CA TYR A 30 1.37 -4.02 -20.95
C TYR A 30 2.53 -3.11 -21.32
N ILE A 31 2.78 -2.89 -22.62
CA ILE A 31 3.72 -1.86 -23.09
C ILE A 31 3.08 -0.48 -22.93
N ASP A 32 1.76 -0.39 -23.10
CA ASP A 32 1.00 0.88 -23.04
C ASP A 32 0.33 1.15 -21.69
N TYR A 33 0.10 0.11 -20.86
CA TYR A 33 -0.59 0.23 -19.57
C TYR A 33 0.21 -0.38 -18.41
N PHE A 34 0.44 0.43 -17.37
CA PHE A 34 1.19 0.05 -16.18
C PHE A 34 0.24 -0.33 -15.04
N PHE A 35 0.27 -1.61 -14.67
CA PHE A 35 -0.51 -2.17 -13.56
C PHE A 35 0.41 -2.34 -12.36
N VAL A 36 0.31 -1.45 -11.38
CA VAL A 36 1.15 -1.51 -10.18
C VAL A 36 0.36 -2.13 -9.03
N PRO A 37 0.67 -3.35 -8.57
CA PRO A 37 0.08 -3.89 -7.35
C PRO A 37 0.56 -3.06 -6.16
N ARG A 38 -0.34 -2.72 -5.22
CA ARG A 38 -0.05 -1.93 -4.02
C ARG A 38 -0.56 -2.63 -2.75
N PHE A 39 -0.32 -3.94 -2.68
CA PHE A 39 -0.81 -4.81 -1.59
C PHE A 39 -0.19 -4.43 -0.26
N PHE A 40 1.08 -4.05 -0.26
CA PHE A 40 1.76 -3.65 0.95
C PHE A 40 1.21 -2.33 1.51
N LEU A 41 0.85 -1.38 0.65
CA LEU A 41 0.20 -0.14 1.08
C LEU A 41 -1.17 -0.43 1.70
N ILE A 42 -1.95 -1.33 1.10
CA ILE A 42 -3.23 -1.79 1.66
C ILE A 42 -3.00 -2.38 3.05
N PHE A 43 -1.98 -3.24 3.21
CA PHE A 43 -1.60 -3.78 4.52
C PHE A 43 -1.25 -2.69 5.53
N ILE A 44 -0.43 -1.69 5.17
CA ILE A 44 -0.08 -0.58 6.08
C ILE A 44 -1.33 0.17 6.54
N VAL A 45 -2.22 0.50 5.61
CA VAL A 45 -3.47 1.22 5.92
C VAL A 45 -4.31 0.38 6.87
N PHE A 46 -4.52 -0.90 6.57
CA PHE A 46 -5.30 -1.77 7.46
C PHE A 46 -4.61 -1.97 8.82
N ALA A 47 -3.29 -2.10 8.88
CA ALA A 47 -2.55 -2.20 10.13
C ALA A 47 -2.70 -0.92 10.98
N ALA A 48 -2.70 0.26 10.34
CA ALA A 48 -2.90 1.54 11.02
C ALA A 48 -4.30 1.63 11.66
N ILE A 49 -5.31 1.09 10.98
CA ILE A 49 -6.71 1.11 11.41
C ILE A 49 -6.98 0.09 12.51
N TYR A 50 -6.54 -1.17 12.32
CA TYR A 50 -6.94 -2.27 13.18
C TYR A 50 -5.96 -2.50 14.33
N ILE A 51 -4.66 -2.40 14.11
CA ILE A 51 -3.64 -2.67 15.14
C ILE A 51 -3.29 -1.40 15.88
N GLY A 52 -2.83 -0.38 15.17
CA GLY A 52 -2.54 0.93 15.75
C GLY A 52 -1.56 1.76 14.92
N GLN A 53 -1.67 3.08 15.11
CA GLN A 53 -0.92 4.12 14.40
C GLN A 53 0.59 3.90 14.49
N THR A 54 1.16 3.86 15.70
CA THR A 54 2.61 3.83 15.90
C THR A 54 3.26 2.62 15.24
N ARG A 55 2.64 1.43 15.37
CA ARG A 55 3.18 0.20 14.78
C ARG A 55 3.12 0.28 13.26
N ALA A 56 1.99 0.67 12.68
CA ALA A 56 1.87 0.81 11.23
C ALA A 56 2.85 1.84 10.65
N MET A 57 3.13 2.93 11.37
CA MET A 57 4.17 3.89 10.98
C MET A 57 5.57 3.25 11.01
N VAL A 58 5.91 2.50 12.06
CA VAL A 58 7.22 1.82 12.14
C VAL A 58 7.38 0.79 11.03
N TYR A 59 6.38 -0.05 10.78
CA TYR A 59 6.40 -0.98 9.65
C TYR A 59 6.46 -0.25 8.31
N GLY A 60 5.71 0.83 8.15
CA GLY A 60 5.74 1.67 6.96
C GLY A 60 7.11 2.28 6.70
N LEU A 61 7.82 2.71 7.75
CA LEU A 61 9.17 3.25 7.63
C LEU A 61 10.18 2.16 7.25
N ILE A 62 10.21 1.04 7.98
CA ILE A 62 11.17 -0.05 7.76
C ILE A 62 11.01 -0.62 6.34
N PHE A 63 9.79 -0.96 5.97
CA PHE A 63 9.53 -1.50 4.64
C PHE A 63 9.56 -0.41 3.57
N GLY A 64 9.25 0.84 3.89
CA GLY A 64 9.43 1.96 2.96
C GLY A 64 10.89 2.12 2.53
N VAL A 65 11.84 1.92 3.46
CA VAL A 65 13.27 1.86 3.12
C VAL A 65 13.58 0.66 2.23
N LEU A 66 13.00 -0.50 2.51
CA LEU A 66 13.15 -1.68 1.64
C LEU A 66 12.60 -1.41 0.24
N TYR A 67 11.45 -0.75 0.11
CA TYR A 67 10.89 -0.33 -1.18
C TYR A 67 11.81 0.62 -1.92
N ASP A 68 12.30 1.62 -1.20
CA ASP A 68 13.20 2.61 -1.79
C ASP A 68 14.48 1.97 -2.31
N CYS A 69 14.99 0.90 -1.68
CA CYS A 69 16.17 0.16 -2.13
C CYS A 69 15.90 -0.86 -3.24
N THR A 70 14.68 -1.42 -3.32
CA THR A 70 14.35 -2.53 -4.23
C THR A 70 13.71 -2.08 -5.53
N TYR A 71 12.88 -1.03 -5.49
CA TYR A 71 12.06 -0.60 -6.63
C TYR A 71 12.45 0.76 -7.18
N THR A 72 13.22 1.56 -6.44
CA THR A 72 13.65 2.88 -6.88
C THR A 72 15.15 3.07 -6.66
N GLU A 73 15.73 4.03 -7.36
CA GLU A 73 17.11 4.49 -7.08
C GLU A 73 17.13 5.67 -6.10
N LEU A 74 15.95 6.10 -5.61
CA LEU A 74 15.76 7.28 -4.79
C LEU A 74 15.35 6.89 -3.37
N LEU A 75 16.26 7.12 -2.41
CA LEU A 75 15.97 6.93 -1.00
C LEU A 75 15.03 8.03 -0.49
N GLY A 76 13.99 7.64 0.23
CA GLY A 76 13.11 8.54 0.98
C GLY A 76 11.69 8.66 0.43
N VAL A 77 11.42 8.23 -0.82
CA VAL A 77 10.10 8.43 -1.45
C VAL A 77 9.04 7.60 -0.74
N TYR A 78 9.23 6.28 -0.66
CA TYR A 78 8.33 5.36 0.02
C TYR A 78 8.58 5.35 1.54
N SER A 79 9.84 5.49 1.98
CA SER A 79 10.20 5.60 3.40
C SER A 79 9.46 6.72 4.12
N PHE A 80 9.21 7.85 3.44
CA PHE A 80 8.43 8.95 4.00
C PHE A 80 6.93 8.78 3.78
N SER A 81 6.53 8.36 2.57
CA SER A 81 5.11 8.28 2.20
C SER A 81 4.33 7.25 3.01
N PHE A 82 4.90 6.06 3.23
CA PHE A 82 4.23 4.98 3.94
C PHE A 82 3.88 5.30 5.39
N PRO A 83 4.82 5.75 6.26
CA PRO A 83 4.47 6.14 7.62
C PRO A 83 3.54 7.36 7.63
N PHE A 84 3.68 8.28 6.68
CA PHE A 84 2.80 9.43 6.58
C PHE A 84 1.35 9.03 6.25
N ILE A 85 1.16 8.14 5.27
CA ILE A 85 -0.15 7.56 4.93
C ILE A 85 -0.71 6.78 6.12
N ALA A 86 0.12 5.99 6.82
CA ALA A 86 -0.32 5.26 8.01
C ALA A 86 -0.84 6.22 9.11
N TYR A 87 -0.13 7.33 9.33
CA TYR A 87 -0.53 8.37 10.27
C TYR A 87 -1.89 8.98 9.91
N ILE A 88 -2.04 9.43 8.66
CA ILE A 88 -3.28 10.03 8.18
C ILE A 88 -4.42 9.02 8.25
N ALA A 89 -4.19 7.77 7.83
CA ALA A 89 -5.21 6.74 7.81
C ALA A 89 -5.74 6.43 9.22
N ALA A 90 -4.85 6.28 10.20
CA ALA A 90 -5.24 6.08 11.59
C ALA A 90 -6.06 7.25 12.15
N LYS A 91 -5.69 8.49 11.80
CA LYS A 91 -6.40 9.70 12.25
C LYS A 91 -7.76 9.85 11.57
N ALA A 92 -7.84 9.58 10.26
CA ALA A 92 -9.08 9.63 9.49
C ALA A 92 -10.12 8.64 10.04
N MET A 93 -9.70 7.42 10.42
CA MET A 93 -10.62 6.43 10.97
C MET A 93 -11.18 6.77 12.35
N LYS A 94 -10.49 7.61 13.14
CA LYS A 94 -11.07 8.14 14.40
C LYS A 94 -12.27 9.04 14.14
N VAL A 95 -12.31 9.72 12.99
CA VAL A 95 -13.40 10.62 12.58
C VAL A 95 -14.50 9.86 11.83
N LEU A 96 -14.11 8.98 10.91
CA LEU A 96 -15.03 8.34 9.96
C LEU A 96 -15.73 7.08 10.52
N HIS A 97 -15.43 6.67 11.76
CA HIS A 97 -15.89 5.42 12.38
C HIS A 97 -15.37 4.14 11.69
N GLN A 98 -15.19 3.07 12.46
CA GLN A 98 -14.52 1.86 12.01
C GLN A 98 -15.42 0.92 11.18
N HIS A 99 -15.81 1.39 9.99
CA HIS A 99 -16.49 0.56 8.99
C HIS A 99 -15.53 -0.09 8.00
N TRP A 100 -15.89 -1.32 7.61
CA TRP A 100 -15.23 -2.08 6.56
C TRP A 100 -15.04 -1.27 5.28
N LEU A 101 -16.14 -0.71 4.79
CA LEU A 101 -16.20 -0.01 3.50
C LEU A 101 -15.33 1.25 3.53
N ILE A 102 -15.31 1.95 4.66
CA ILE A 102 -14.48 3.14 4.85
C ILE A 102 -13.00 2.76 4.84
N SER A 103 -12.62 1.63 5.44
CA SER A 103 -11.24 1.14 5.37
C SER A 103 -10.82 0.86 3.93
N CYS A 104 -11.69 0.23 3.12
CA CYS A 104 -11.41 -0.04 1.71
C CYS A 104 -11.29 1.25 0.89
N PHE A 105 -12.22 2.19 1.09
CA PHE A 105 -12.19 3.48 0.42
C PHE A 105 -10.92 4.27 0.77
N LEU A 106 -10.55 4.30 2.05
CA LEU A 106 -9.35 4.97 2.53
C LEU A 106 -8.07 4.34 1.97
N SER A 107 -8.02 3.01 1.84
CA SER A 107 -6.92 2.33 1.16
C SER A 107 -6.84 2.72 -0.32
N LEU A 108 -7.96 2.72 -1.04
CA LEU A 108 -7.97 3.11 -2.46
C LEU A 108 -7.54 4.57 -2.66
N PHE A 109 -8.03 5.46 -1.79
CA PHE A 109 -7.63 6.87 -1.77
C PHE A 109 -6.13 7.01 -1.48
N SER A 110 -5.61 6.25 -0.52
CA SER A 110 -4.17 6.24 -0.19
C SER A 110 -3.31 5.78 -1.37
N ILE A 111 -3.77 4.81 -2.16
CA ILE A 111 -3.08 4.37 -3.39
C ILE A 111 -3.04 5.51 -4.40
N ALA A 112 -4.16 6.19 -4.63
CA ALA A 112 -4.21 7.32 -5.56
C ALA A 112 -3.26 8.44 -5.14
N VAL A 113 -3.25 8.81 -3.85
CA VAL A 113 -2.35 9.83 -3.31
C VAL A 113 -0.88 9.41 -3.46
N LEU A 114 -0.54 8.15 -3.18
CA LEU A 114 0.81 7.64 -3.34
C LEU A 114 1.27 7.69 -4.81
N GLU A 115 0.45 7.24 -5.75
CA GLU A 115 0.80 7.28 -7.18
C GLU A 115 1.01 8.72 -7.67
N LEU A 116 0.15 9.65 -7.25
CA LEU A 116 0.30 11.08 -7.56
C LEU A 116 1.59 11.66 -6.95
N TYR A 117 1.89 11.31 -5.70
CA TYR A 117 3.11 11.75 -5.04
C TYR A 117 4.36 11.24 -5.77
N VAL A 118 4.41 9.94 -6.06
CA VAL A 118 5.54 9.31 -6.77
C VAL A 118 5.69 9.93 -8.17
N TYR A 119 4.60 10.11 -8.91
CA TYR A 119 4.62 10.77 -10.21
C TYR A 119 5.17 12.20 -10.12
N GLY A 120 4.70 12.99 -9.13
CA GLY A 120 5.18 14.35 -8.91
C GLY A 120 6.67 14.40 -8.63
N ILE A 121 7.19 13.53 -7.77
CA ILE A 121 8.63 13.43 -7.48
C ILE A 121 9.42 13.05 -8.74
N GLN A 122 8.95 12.07 -9.52
CA GLN A 122 9.64 11.67 -10.75
C GLN A 122 9.66 12.77 -11.82
N LEU A 123 8.60 13.57 -11.91
CA LEU A 123 8.54 14.73 -12.79
C LEU A 123 9.53 15.82 -12.35
N LEU A 124 9.59 16.12 -11.05
CA LEU A 124 10.52 17.12 -10.49
C LEU A 124 11.99 16.76 -10.69
N ILE A 125 12.32 15.46 -10.62
CA ILE A 125 13.69 14.96 -10.81
C ILE A 125 14.02 14.77 -12.31
N GLY A 126 13.05 14.96 -13.20
CA GLY A 126 13.25 14.81 -14.66
C GLY A 126 13.40 13.36 -15.12
N ARG A 127 12.95 12.38 -14.31
CA ARG A 127 12.96 10.95 -14.66
C ARG A 127 11.80 10.55 -15.57
N THR A 128 10.76 11.38 -15.66
CA THR A 128 9.63 11.18 -16.59
C THR A 128 9.22 12.50 -17.23
N ASN A 129 8.90 12.44 -18.52
CA ASN A 129 8.27 13.52 -19.29
C ASN A 129 6.83 13.17 -19.70
N MET A 130 6.26 12.13 -19.09
CA MET A 130 4.89 11.72 -19.37
C MET A 130 3.92 12.83 -18.96
N PRO A 131 2.99 13.25 -19.85
CA PRO A 131 2.00 14.26 -19.50
C PRO A 131 0.97 13.70 -18.51
N PHE A 132 0.41 14.58 -17.67
CA PHE A 132 -0.51 14.19 -16.60
C PHE A 132 -1.73 13.40 -17.08
N GLN A 133 -2.29 13.76 -18.24
CA GLN A 133 -3.42 13.04 -18.84
C GLN A 133 -3.06 11.58 -19.17
N MET A 134 -1.85 11.36 -19.70
CA MET A 134 -1.35 10.04 -20.04
C MET A 134 -1.06 9.22 -18.77
N PHE A 135 -0.49 9.84 -17.74
CA PHE A 135 -0.32 9.22 -16.43
C PHE A 135 -1.67 8.74 -15.83
N CYS A 136 -2.70 9.58 -15.88
CA CYS A 136 -4.02 9.24 -15.37
C CYS A 136 -4.63 8.03 -16.07
N LEU A 137 -4.54 7.98 -17.41
CA LEU A 137 -5.14 6.93 -18.21
C LEU A 137 -4.33 5.63 -18.20
N GLN A 138 -3.01 5.72 -18.38
CA GLN A 138 -2.14 4.56 -18.61
C GLN A 138 -1.55 3.97 -17.35
N ARG A 139 -1.50 4.71 -16.23
CA ARG A 139 -0.86 4.23 -15.00
C ARG A 139 -1.77 4.30 -13.78
N LEU A 140 -2.42 5.44 -13.53
CA LEU A 140 -3.28 5.60 -12.36
C LEU A 140 -4.54 4.74 -12.47
N SER A 141 -5.28 4.84 -13.58
CA SER A 141 -6.53 4.10 -13.75
C SER A 141 -6.37 2.57 -13.72
N PRO A 142 -5.36 1.97 -14.40
CA PRO A 142 -5.18 0.52 -14.36
C PRO A 142 -4.69 0.04 -13.00
N THR A 143 -3.83 0.83 -12.34
CA THR A 143 -3.37 0.57 -10.97
C THR A 143 -4.53 0.58 -9.98
N LEU A 144 -5.42 1.58 -10.05
CA LEU A 144 -6.59 1.62 -9.18
C LEU A 144 -7.54 0.45 -9.46
N LEU A 145 -7.80 0.13 -10.72
CA LEU A 145 -8.64 -1.00 -11.10
C LEU A 145 -8.11 -2.32 -10.54
N LEU A 146 -6.80 -2.58 -10.73
CA LEU A 146 -6.15 -3.76 -10.19
C LEU A 146 -6.33 -3.83 -8.67
N ASN A 147 -5.99 -2.76 -7.96
CA ASN A 147 -6.04 -2.74 -6.51
C ASN A 147 -7.48 -2.78 -5.96
N VAL A 148 -8.50 -2.32 -6.69
CA VAL A 148 -9.91 -2.53 -6.33
C VAL A 148 -10.25 -4.01 -6.32
N VAL A 149 -9.84 -4.77 -7.36
CA VAL A 149 -10.06 -6.22 -7.41
C VAL A 149 -9.41 -6.90 -6.20
N PHE A 150 -8.17 -6.52 -5.88
CA PHE A 150 -7.48 -7.04 -4.70
C PHE A 150 -8.13 -6.62 -3.39
N LEU A 151 -8.60 -5.38 -3.26
CA LEU A 151 -9.35 -4.96 -2.10
C LEU A 151 -10.59 -5.82 -1.94
N VAL A 152 -11.40 -6.04 -2.98
CA VAL A 152 -12.61 -6.87 -2.85
C VAL A 152 -12.28 -8.30 -2.38
N LEU A 153 -11.20 -8.90 -2.88
CA LEU A 153 -10.82 -10.28 -2.54
C LEU A 153 -10.09 -10.42 -1.20
N LEU A 154 -9.07 -9.59 -0.97
CA LEU A 154 -8.13 -9.75 0.15
C LEU A 154 -8.49 -8.91 1.36
N SER A 155 -9.32 -7.88 1.20
CA SER A 155 -9.64 -7.02 2.33
C SER A 155 -10.27 -7.86 3.45
N TYR A 156 -11.24 -8.74 3.13
CA TYR A 156 -11.92 -9.65 4.08
C TYR A 156 -10.97 -10.48 4.96
N PRO A 157 -10.14 -11.36 4.38
CA PRO A 157 -9.20 -12.16 5.16
C PRO A 157 -8.19 -11.27 5.90
N LEU A 158 -7.74 -10.16 5.30
CA LEU A 158 -6.75 -9.28 5.91
C LEU A 158 -7.27 -8.65 7.21
N LYS A 159 -8.51 -8.12 7.22
CA LYS A 159 -9.13 -7.60 8.45
C LYS A 159 -9.22 -8.69 9.51
N GLN A 160 -9.68 -9.88 9.15
CA GLN A 160 -9.85 -10.97 10.12
C GLN A 160 -8.52 -11.33 10.79
N GLN A 161 -7.44 -11.44 10.01
CA GLN A 161 -6.11 -11.73 10.55
C GLN A 161 -5.63 -10.61 11.48
N LEU A 162 -5.76 -9.34 11.09
CA LEU A 162 -5.30 -8.22 11.91
C LEU A 162 -6.09 -8.07 13.21
N VAL A 163 -7.42 -8.26 13.17
CA VAL A 163 -8.26 -8.24 14.38
C VAL A 163 -7.92 -9.41 15.29
N LYS A 164 -7.67 -10.60 14.74
CA LYS A 164 -7.23 -11.78 15.50
C LYS A 164 -5.89 -11.51 16.19
N ILE A 165 -4.91 -10.97 15.47
CA ILE A 165 -3.59 -10.60 16.03
C ILE A 165 -3.77 -9.62 17.19
N LYS A 166 -4.59 -8.58 17.01
CA LYS A 166 -4.84 -7.61 18.09
C LYS A 166 -5.47 -8.23 19.33
N ARG A 167 -6.46 -9.12 19.19
CA ARG A 167 -7.07 -9.80 20.34
C ARG A 167 -6.06 -10.66 21.08
N LEU A 168 -5.27 -11.44 20.34
CA LEU A 168 -4.25 -12.31 20.92
C LEU A 168 -3.17 -11.53 21.70
N GLU A 169 -2.90 -10.29 21.33
CA GLU A 169 -1.98 -9.42 22.08
C GLU A 169 -2.61 -8.75 23.31
N GLN A 170 -3.94 -8.72 23.42
CA GLN A 170 -4.65 -8.19 24.59
C GLN A 170 -4.87 -9.25 25.67
N GLU A 171 -4.81 -10.53 25.29
CA GLU A 171 -4.94 -11.69 26.19
C GLU A 171 -3.61 -12.13 26.82
N ASP A 172 -2.48 -11.68 26.28
CA ASP A 172 -1.11 -11.96 26.76
C ASP A 172 -0.59 -10.79 27.64
#